data_AF-A0A087G4I4-F1
#
_entry.id   AF-A0A087G4I4-F1
#
_cell.length_a   1.000
_cell.length_b   1.000
_cell.length_c   1.000
_cell.angle_alpha   90.00
_cell.angle_beta   90.00
_cell.angle_gamma   90.00
#
_symmetry.space_group_name_H-M   'P 1'
#
loop_
_entity.id
_entity.type
_entity.pdbx_description
1 polymer ?
#
loop_
_entity_poly.entity_id
_entity_poly.type
_entity_poly.pdbx_seq_one_letter_code
_entity_poly.pdbx_strand_id
1 'polypeptide(L)'
;MDHEIFGIYTLTHSDEPTTEDVLKPGNKMVAVGYCMYGSSCMLVLSTGIGIHIFTLDPLLGEFILIHPDIKEVLPMSFLMEQAGGHAFTGKKRVSYQLILEM
;
A
#
# COMPACT_ATOMS: atom_id res chain seq x y z
N MET A 1 -17.26 -5.92 -0.50
CA MET A 1 -15.87 -5.61 -0.12
C MET A 1 -15.51 -4.35 -0.85
N ASP A 2 -15.72 -3.24 -0.18
CA ASP A 2 -15.35 -1.95 -0.71
C ASP A 2 -13.83 -1.83 -0.65
N HIS A 3 -13.25 -1.31 -1.71
CA HIS A 3 -11.83 -1.01 -1.77
C HIS A 3 -11.70 0.35 -2.45
N GLU A 4 -10.95 1.23 -1.82
CA GLU A 4 -10.78 2.59 -2.28
C GLU A 4 -9.34 2.78 -2.69
N ILE A 5 -9.11 3.28 -3.90
CA ILE A 5 -7.78 3.51 -4.46
C ILE A 5 -7.63 5.00 -4.68
N PHE A 6 -6.54 5.59 -4.21
CA PHE A 6 -6.26 7.01 -4.35
C PHE A 6 -4.82 7.24 -4.77
N GLY A 7 -4.60 8.33 -5.50
CA GLY A 7 -3.28 8.80 -5.93
C GLY A 7 -3.12 10.28 -5.60
N ILE A 8 -1.95 10.65 -5.10
CA ILE A 8 -1.63 12.02 -4.68
C ILE A 8 -0.59 12.58 -5.65
N TYR A 9 -0.97 13.67 -6.31
CA TYR A 9 -0.08 14.47 -7.16
C TYR A 9 0.26 15.79 -6.46
N THR A 10 1.48 16.28 -6.69
CA THR A 10 1.86 17.62 -6.28
C THR A 10 1.44 18.64 -7.34
N LEU A 11 0.90 19.77 -6.89
CA LEU A 11 0.66 20.93 -7.74
C LEU A 11 1.96 21.73 -7.80
N THR A 12 2.38 22.05 -9.02
CA THR A 12 3.63 22.79 -9.28
C THR A 12 3.41 24.29 -9.45
N HIS A 13 2.16 24.75 -9.41
CA HIS A 13 1.75 26.14 -9.54
C HIS A 13 0.81 26.54 -8.39
N SER A 14 0.69 27.85 -8.14
CA SER A 14 -0.17 28.42 -7.09
C SER A 14 -1.57 28.81 -7.60
N ASP A 15 -1.85 28.55 -8.89
CA ASP A 15 -3.14 28.80 -9.52
C ASP A 15 -4.20 27.76 -9.14
N GLU A 16 -5.45 28.00 -9.54
CA GLU A 16 -6.54 27.05 -9.30
C GLU A 16 -6.26 25.70 -9.97
N PRO A 17 -6.54 24.57 -9.30
CA PRO A 17 -6.25 23.25 -9.82
C PRO A 17 -7.06 22.98 -11.09
N THR A 18 -6.37 22.58 -12.15
CA THR A 18 -7.01 22.25 -13.43
C THR A 18 -7.06 20.74 -13.65
N THR A 19 -7.89 20.28 -14.57
CA THR A 19 -7.95 18.84 -14.93
C THR A 19 -6.62 18.32 -15.49
N GLU A 20 -5.83 19.19 -16.11
CA GLU A 20 -4.49 18.89 -16.61
C GLU A 20 -3.52 18.49 -15.49
N ASP A 21 -3.74 18.94 -14.26
CA ASP A 21 -2.90 18.57 -13.12
C ASP A 21 -3.02 17.12 -12.68
N VAL A 22 -4.18 16.52 -12.96
CA VAL A 22 -4.46 15.11 -12.64
C VAL A 22 -4.09 14.20 -13.81
N LEU A 23 -4.03 14.74 -15.04
CA LEU A 23 -3.61 14.04 -16.26
C LEU A 23 -2.08 13.97 -16.40
N LYS A 24 -1.37 13.81 -15.28
CA LYS A 24 0.08 13.62 -15.25
C LYS A 24 0.40 12.12 -15.36
N PRO A 25 1.56 11.76 -15.94
CA PRO A 25 1.99 10.37 -15.95
C PRO A 25 2.18 9.86 -14.52
N GLY A 26 1.84 8.58 -14.28
CA GLY A 26 1.84 8.01 -12.92
C GLY A 26 3.20 8.03 -12.20
N ASN A 27 4.30 8.21 -12.91
CA ASN A 27 5.63 8.42 -12.33
C ASN A 27 5.81 9.79 -11.65
N LYS A 28 4.84 10.70 -11.80
CA LYS A 28 4.77 11.99 -11.10
C LYS A 28 3.93 11.95 -9.82
N MET A 29 3.36 10.79 -9.48
CA MET A 29 2.68 10.62 -8.18
C MET A 29 3.69 10.72 -7.05
N VAL A 30 3.34 11.47 -6.02
CA VAL A 30 4.15 11.61 -4.79
C VAL A 30 3.84 10.46 -3.83
N ALA A 31 2.57 10.06 -3.79
CA ALA A 31 2.11 8.91 -3.04
C ALA A 31 0.92 8.27 -3.75
N VAL A 32 0.74 6.98 -3.54
CA VAL A 32 -0.42 6.21 -4.00
C VAL A 32 -0.80 5.22 -2.91
N GLY A 33 -2.07 4.95 -2.75
CA GLY A 33 -2.51 4.02 -1.72
C GLY A 33 -3.84 3.39 -2.03
N TYR A 34 -4.15 2.36 -1.26
CA TYR A 34 -5.48 1.79 -1.24
C TYR A 34 -5.90 1.44 0.18
N CYS A 35 -7.19 1.58 0.44
CA CYS A 35 -7.82 1.08 1.64
C CYS A 35 -8.61 -0.18 1.31
N MET A 36 -8.36 -1.24 2.06
CA MET A 36 -9.05 -2.52 1.92
C MET A 36 -9.93 -2.75 3.15
N TYR A 37 -11.23 -2.81 2.93
CA TYR A 37 -12.23 -3.05 3.97
C TYR A 37 -12.61 -4.55 3.97
N GLY A 38 -11.91 -5.33 4.80
CA GLY A 38 -12.14 -6.76 5.03
C GLY A 38 -12.70 -7.04 6.43
N SER A 39 -12.19 -8.08 7.10
CA SER A 39 -12.42 -8.30 8.54
C SER A 39 -11.73 -7.26 9.43
N SER A 40 -10.69 -6.62 8.89
CA SER A 40 -10.01 -5.45 9.42
C SER A 40 -9.84 -4.43 8.29
N CYS A 41 -9.71 -3.14 8.64
CA CYS A 41 -9.48 -2.09 7.65
C CYS A 41 -7.98 -1.85 7.54
N MET A 42 -7.41 -2.11 6.36
CA MET A 42 -5.99 -1.90 6.09
C MET A 42 -5.80 -0.73 5.14
N LEU A 43 -4.88 0.17 5.47
CA LEU A 43 -4.42 1.25 4.62
C LEU A 43 -3.00 0.94 4.16
N VAL A 44 -2.84 0.76 2.85
CA VAL A 44 -1.53 0.58 2.22
C VAL A 44 -1.15 1.88 1.54
N LEU A 45 -0.01 2.45 1.94
CA LEU A 45 0.50 3.72 1.41
C LEU A 45 1.89 3.50 0.82
N SER A 46 2.00 3.70 -0.48
CA SER A 46 3.26 3.74 -1.20
C SER A 46 3.70 5.19 -1.38
N THR A 47 4.91 5.50 -0.94
CA THR A 47 5.57 6.79 -1.13
C THR A 47 6.89 6.58 -1.86
N GLY A 48 7.54 7.66 -2.31
CA GLY A 48 8.84 7.56 -2.99
C GLY A 48 9.97 6.87 -2.20
N ILE A 49 9.77 6.57 -0.92
CA ILE A 49 10.76 5.95 -0.02
C ILE A 49 10.46 4.46 0.22
N GLY A 50 9.21 4.01 0.04
CA GLY A 50 8.80 2.64 0.33
C GLY A 50 7.28 2.50 0.52
N ILE A 51 6.85 1.28 0.83
CA ILE A 51 5.45 0.95 1.10
C ILE A 51 5.26 0.73 2.61
N HIS A 52 4.25 1.37 3.17
CA HIS A 52 3.84 1.25 4.57
C HIS A 52 2.43 0.67 4.64
N ILE A 53 2.23 -0.27 5.57
CA ILE A 53 0.91 -0.87 5.82
C ILE A 53 0.47 -0.52 7.24
N PHE A 54 -0.71 0.07 7.31
CA PHE A 54 -1.41 0.38 8.55
C PHE A 54 -2.69 -0.43 8.65
N THR A 55 -3.08 -0.78 9.87
CA THR A 55 -4.40 -1.33 10.15
C THR A 55 -5.12 -0.42 11.13
N LEU A 56 -6.40 -0.20 10.87
CA LEU A 56 -7.28 0.53 11.76
C LEU A 56 -7.58 -0.32 12.99
N ASP A 57 -7.27 0.20 14.17
CA ASP A 57 -7.84 -0.29 15.41
C ASP A 57 -9.20 0.38 15.63
N PRO A 58 -10.33 -0.35 15.53
CA PRO A 58 -11.65 0.22 15.69
C PRO A 58 -11.96 0.70 17.12
N LEU A 59 -11.19 0.26 18.12
CA LEU A 59 -11.36 0.67 19.51
C LEU A 59 -10.76 2.05 19.78
N LEU A 60 -9.61 2.34 19.16
CA LEU A 60 -8.89 3.61 19.29
C LEU A 60 -9.25 4.61 18.17
N GLY A 61 -9.70 4.11 17.01
CA GLY A 61 -9.93 4.91 15.81
C GLY A 61 -8.64 5.35 15.11
N GLU A 62 -7.52 4.68 15.39
CA GLU A 62 -6.19 5.03 14.88
C GLU A 62 -5.65 3.97 13.92
N PHE A 63 -4.86 4.43 12.93
CA PHE A 63 -4.13 3.57 12.00
C PHE A 63 -2.79 3.19 12.61
N ILE A 64 -2.66 1.94 13.04
CA ILE A 64 -1.44 1.40 13.64
C ILE A 64 -0.55 0.85 12.53
N LEU A 65 0.71 1.31 12.49
CA LEU A 65 1.72 0.79 11.58
C LEU A 65 2.08 -0.65 11.96
N ILE A 66 1.81 -1.60 11.07
CA ILE A 66 2.15 -3.01 11.31
C ILE A 66 3.48 -3.37 10.65
N HIS A 67 3.70 -2.86 9.44
CA HIS A 67 4.88 -3.18 8.65
C HIS A 67 5.50 -1.92 8.04
N PRO A 68 6.65 -1.47 8.55
CA PRO A 68 7.43 -0.40 7.93
C PRO A 68 8.24 -0.91 6.73
N ASP A 69 8.36 -0.07 5.70
CA ASP A 69 9.34 -0.20 4.60
C ASP A 69 9.31 -1.56 3.87
N ILE A 70 8.11 -1.96 3.43
CA ILE A 70 7.97 -3.12 2.57
C ILE A 70 8.57 -2.81 1.20
N LYS A 71 9.59 -3.59 0.82
CA LYS A 71 10.28 -3.50 -0.48
C LYS A 71 9.66 -4.39 -1.55
N GLU A 72 8.61 -5.13 -1.22
CA GLU A 72 7.92 -5.96 -2.17
C GLU A 72 7.09 -5.11 -3.14
N VAL A 73 7.35 -5.32 -4.43
CA VAL A 73 6.69 -4.59 -5.54
C VAL A 73 5.19 -4.94 -5.64
N LEU A 74 4.72 -5.95 -4.90
CA LEU A 74 3.36 -6.46 -4.90
C LEU A 74 2.85 -6.60 -3.46
N PRO A 75 2.31 -5.55 -2.84
CA PRO A 75 1.79 -5.63 -1.47
C PRO A 75 0.70 -6.70 -1.31
N MET A 76 -0.03 -7.03 -2.37
CA MET A 76 -0.99 -8.15 -2.36
C MET A 76 -0.33 -9.53 -2.35
N SER A 77 0.87 -9.72 -2.91
CA SER A 77 1.57 -11.00 -2.78
C SER A 77 2.01 -11.24 -1.34
N PHE A 78 2.51 -10.19 -0.70
CA PHE A 78 2.90 -10.21 0.70
C PHE A 78 1.71 -10.56 1.60
N LEU A 79 0.57 -9.87 1.44
CA LEU A 79 -0.64 -10.13 2.21
C LEU A 79 -1.16 -11.56 2.01
N MET A 80 -1.09 -12.08 0.79
CA MET A 80 -1.44 -13.48 0.52
C MET A 80 -0.50 -14.45 1.23
N GLU A 81 0.82 -14.19 1.22
CA GLU A 81 1.80 -15.02 1.93
C GLU A 81 1.56 -15.02 3.44
N GLN A 82 1.30 -13.85 4.05
CA GLN A 82 0.98 -13.74 5.48
C GLN A 82 -0.35 -14.41 5.84
N ALA A 83 -1.32 -14.43 4.93
CA ALA A 83 -2.58 -15.14 5.11
C ALA A 83 -2.46 -16.67 4.93
N GLY A 84 -1.25 -17.20 4.71
CA GLY A 84 -1.01 -18.62 4.44
C GLY A 84 -1.35 -19.04 3.00
N GLY A 85 -1.64 -18.09 2.13
CA GLY A 85 -1.85 -18.28 0.69
C GLY A 85 -0.54 -18.29 -0.10
N HIS A 86 -0.59 -18.85 -1.31
CA HIS A 86 0.56 -18.85 -2.21
C HIS A 86 0.43 -17.74 -3.26
N ALA A 87 1.29 -16.72 -3.19
CA ALA A 87 1.40 -15.71 -4.23
C ALA A 87 2.54 -16.04 -5.21
N PHE A 88 2.24 -16.06 -6.50
CA PHE A 88 3.24 -16.32 -7.54
C PHE A 88 3.52 -15.04 -8.33
N THR A 89 4.62 -14.35 -8.01
CA THR A 89 5.14 -13.26 -8.85
C THR A 89 5.98 -13.86 -9.97
N GLY A 90 5.56 -13.63 -11.22
CA GLY A 90 5.92 -14.41 -12.41
C GLY A 90 7.39 -14.52 -12.83
N LYS A 91 8.39 -14.16 -11.99
CA LYS A 91 9.81 -14.42 -12.28
C LYS A 91 10.71 -14.87 -11.11
N LYS A 92 10.26 -14.97 -9.86
CA LYS A 92 11.06 -15.57 -8.77
C LYS A 92 10.20 -15.90 -7.54
N ARG A 93 10.32 -17.13 -7.03
CA ARG A 93 9.91 -17.49 -5.66
C ARG A 93 10.81 -16.71 -4.71
N VAL A 94 10.27 -15.74 -4.01
CA VAL A 94 10.95 -15.19 -2.82
C VAL A 94 10.46 -16.07 -1.67
N SER A 95 11.33 -16.98 -1.23
CA SER A 95 11.06 -17.85 -0.09
C SER A 95 11.65 -17.16 1.13
N TYR A 96 10.85 -16.41 1.89
CA TYR A 96 11.22 -16.08 3.26
C TYR A 96 10.77 -17.25 4.13
N GLN A 97 11.72 -18.11 4.45
CA GLN A 97 11.54 -19.12 5.50
C GLN A 97 11.26 -18.36 6.79
N LEU A 98 10.02 -18.45 7.28
CA LEU A 98 9.66 -18.13 8.66
C LEU A 98 10.69 -18.81 9.56
N ILE A 99 11.60 -18.02 10.16
CA ILE A 99 12.28 -18.45 11.38
C ILE A 99 11.23 -18.28 12.49
N LEU A 100 10.28 -19.20 12.49
CA LEU A 100 9.60 -19.64 13.70
C LEU A 100 10.56 -20.64 14.33
N GLU A 101 11.43 -20.18 15.23
CA GLU A 101 11.91 -21.03 16.31
C GLU A 101 11.80 -20.27 17.64
N MET A 102 10.91 -20.84 18.46
CA MET A 102 10.78 -20.81 19.93
C MET A 102 10.11 -19.61 20.59
#